data_AF-A0A3D2FY04-F1
#
_entry.id   AF-A0A3D2FY04-F1
#
_cell.length_a   1.000
_cell.length_b   1.000
_cell.length_c   1.000
_cell.angle_alpha   90.00
_cell.angle_beta   90.00
_cell.angle_gamma   90.00
#
_symmetry.space_group_name_H-M   'P 1'
#
loop_
_entity.id
_entity.type
_entity.pdbx_description
1 polymer ?
#
loop_
_entity_poly.entity_id
_entity_poly.type
_entity_poly.pdbx_seq_one_letter_code
_entity_poly.pdbx_strand_id
1 'polypeptide(L)' 'YAEHDPIRGKTLAQAHGDKFLVVYPPAMPLKTEELDAVAALPYTREPHPMYDPLGGVPAIEEVRFSVIHNRGCFGG' A
#
# COMPACT_ATOMS: atom_id res chain seq x y z
N TYR A 1 4.51 18.24 4.95
CA TYR A 1 3.76 17.32 5.84
C TYR A 1 2.24 17.47 5.66
N ALA A 2 1.69 18.70 5.70
CA ALA A 2 0.24 18.91 5.49
C ALA A 2 -0.30 18.34 4.17
N GLU A 3 0.54 18.29 3.14
CA GLU A 3 0.16 17.80 1.81
C GLU A 3 0.00 16.27 1.71
N HIS A 4 0.29 15.54 2.80
CA HIS A 4 0.02 14.10 2.93
C HIS A 4 -1.31 13.80 3.66
N ASP A 5 -2.05 14.83 4.08
CA ASP A 5 -3.39 14.67 4.66
C ASP A 5 -4.42 14.59 3.51
N PRO A 6 -5.23 13.53 3.39
CA PRO A 6 -6.21 13.39 2.31
C PRO A 6 -7.33 14.46 2.35
N ILE A 7 -7.56 15.10 3.50
CA ILE A 7 -8.58 16.14 3.70
C ILE A 7 -8.03 17.52 3.34
N ARG A 8 -6.76 17.80 3.67
CA ARG A 8 -6.17 19.14 3.53
C ARG A 8 -5.17 19.27 2.38
N GLY A 9 -4.62 18.15 1.93
CA GLY A 9 -3.55 18.11 0.97
C GLY A 9 -3.97 18.65 -0.39
N LYS A 10 -3.05 19.32 -1.05
CA LYS A 10 -3.22 19.94 -2.35
C LYS A 10 -2.23 19.33 -3.34
N THR A 11 -2.56 19.48 -4.62
CA THR A 11 -1.61 19.13 -5.68
C THR A 11 -0.34 19.97 -5.54
N LEU A 12 0.80 19.31 -5.51
CA LEU A 12 2.11 19.94 -5.57
C LEU A 12 2.65 19.84 -7.00
N ALA A 13 3.18 20.95 -7.51
CA ALA A 13 3.88 20.99 -8.78
C ALA A 13 5.30 21.52 -8.53
N GLN A 14 6.30 20.67 -8.76
CA GLN A 14 7.70 21.02 -8.62
C GLN A 14 8.34 21.07 -10.01
N ALA A 15 8.92 22.22 -10.39
CA ALA A 15 9.73 22.32 -11.58
C ALA A 15 10.95 21.40 -11.46
N HIS A 16 11.20 20.59 -12.48
CA HIS A 16 12.31 19.65 -12.55
C HIS A 16 12.84 19.57 -13.97
N GLY A 17 13.94 20.30 -14.23
CA GLY A 17 14.49 20.45 -15.57
C GLY A 17 13.52 21.19 -16.49
N ASP A 18 13.17 20.56 -17.61
CA ASP A 18 12.20 21.04 -18.60
C ASP A 18 10.75 20.58 -18.31
N LYS A 19 10.51 19.93 -17.17
CA LYS A 19 9.22 19.32 -16.80
C LYS A 19 8.75 19.76 -15.42
N PHE A 20 7.53 19.36 -15.08
CA PHE A 20 6.98 19.45 -13.74
C PHE A 20 6.74 18.04 -13.18
N LEU A 21 7.24 17.80 -11.97
CA LEU A 21 6.78 16.70 -11.14
C LEU A 21 5.47 17.13 -10.47
N VAL A 22 4.38 16.48 -10.83
CA VAL A 22 3.06 16.73 -10.23
C VAL A 22 2.75 15.61 -9.26
N VAL A 23 2.57 15.96 -7.99
CA VAL A 23 2.10 15.04 -6.95
C VAL A 23 0.65 15.39 -6.66
N TYR A 24 -0.26 14.49 -7.02
CA TYR A 24 -1.67 14.63 -6.69
C TYR A 24 -1.88 14.47 -5.18
N PRO A 25 -2.93 15.11 -4.61
CA PRO A 25 -3.28 14.91 -3.21
C PRO A 25 -3.53 13.42 -2.91
N PRO A 26 -3.31 12.98 -1.66
CA PRO A 26 -3.57 11.61 -1.26
C PRO A 26 -5.01 11.20 -1.53
N ALA A 27 -5.23 9.93 -1.86
CA ALA A 27 -6.58 9.40 -2.00
C ALA A 27 -7.30 9.41 -0.64
N MET A 28 -8.62 9.61 -0.68
CA MET A 28 -9.43 9.48 0.53
C MET A 28 -9.35 8.04 1.06
N PRO A 29 -9.34 7.85 2.40
CA PRO A 29 -9.38 6.51 2.97
C PRO A 29 -10.63 5.76 2.52
N LEU A 30 -10.45 4.47 2.23
CA LEU A 30 -11.56 3.58 1.92
C LEU A 30 -12.49 3.43 3.13
N LYS A 31 -13.77 3.20 2.86
CA LYS A 31 -14.71 2.73 3.87
C LYS A 31 -14.36 1.31 4.30
N THR A 32 -14.85 0.90 5.47
CA THR A 32 -14.63 -0.45 5.99
C THR A 32 -15.07 -1.52 5.00
N GLU A 33 -16.23 -1.36 4.36
CA GLU A 33 -16.76 -2.33 3.40
C GLU A 33 -15.89 -2.43 2.14
N GLU A 34 -15.35 -1.31 1.68
CA GLU A 34 -14.44 -1.27 0.52
C GLU A 34 -13.11 -1.93 0.84
N LEU A 35 -12.56 -1.67 2.04
CA LEU A 35 -11.33 -2.29 2.51
C LEU A 35 -11.49 -3.80 2.71
N ASP A 36 -12.63 -4.24 3.26
CA ASP A 36 -12.95 -5.65 3.41
C ASP A 36 -13.07 -6.35 2.04
N ALA A 37 -13.70 -5.69 1.05
CA ALA A 37 -13.79 -6.21 -0.31
C ALA A 37 -12.41 -6.39 -0.96
N VAL A 38 -11.50 -5.43 -0.79
CA VAL A 38 -10.11 -5.53 -1.29
C VAL A 38 -9.39 -6.70 -0.61
N ALA A 39 -9.51 -6.85 0.72
CA ALA A 39 -8.86 -7.93 1.47
C ALA A 39 -9.42 -9.34 1.15
N ALA A 40 -10.66 -9.40 0.67
CA ALA A 40 -11.34 -10.62 0.24
C ALA A 40 -11.01 -11.04 -1.20
N LEU A 41 -10.29 -10.20 -1.97
CA LEU A 41 -9.81 -10.60 -3.29
C LEU A 41 -8.97 -11.90 -3.20
N PRO A 42 -8.98 -12.73 -4.26
CA PRO A 42 -8.33 -14.04 -4.28
C PRO A 42 -6.81 -13.92 -4.44
N TYR A 43 -6.16 -13.18 -3.55
CA TYR A 43 -4.70 -13.11 -3.47
C TYR A 43 -4.14 -14.48 -3.10
N THR A 44 -3.00 -14.82 -3.68
CA THR A 44 -2.30 -16.10 -3.44
C THR A 44 -1.89 -16.26 -1.98
N ARG A 45 -1.65 -15.16 -1.26
CA ARG A 45 -1.15 -15.15 0.14
C ARG A 45 0.15 -15.94 0.31
N GLU A 46 0.93 -16.06 -0.76
CA GLU A 46 2.21 -16.75 -0.84
C GLU A 46 3.27 -15.79 -1.40
N PRO A 47 4.57 -16.00 -1.10
CA PRO A 47 5.65 -15.21 -1.66
C PRO A 47 5.67 -15.31 -3.19
N HIS A 48 6.26 -14.31 -3.83
CA HIS A 48 6.37 -14.30 -5.29
C HIS A 48 7.26 -15.47 -5.77
N PRO A 49 6.88 -16.24 -6.81
CA PRO A 49 7.61 -17.43 -7.26
C PRO A 49 9.09 -17.20 -7.65
N MET A 50 9.46 -15.94 -7.91
CA MET A 50 10.85 -15.52 -8.14
C MET A 50 11.81 -15.93 -7.00
N TYR A 51 11.30 -16.12 -5.77
CA TYR A 51 12.11 -16.53 -4.63
C TYR A 51 12.29 -18.05 -4.52
N ASP A 52 11.54 -18.87 -5.27
CA ASP A 52 11.62 -20.33 -5.18
C ASP A 52 13.04 -20.86 -5.50
N PRO A 53 13.75 -20.36 -6.55
CA PRO A 53 15.13 -20.77 -6.83
C PRO A 53 16.13 -20.33 -5.75
N LEU A 54 15.76 -19.37 -4.91
CA LEU A 54 16.56 -18.85 -3.80
C LEU A 54 16.26 -19.56 -2.47
N GLY A 55 15.41 -20.60 -2.49
CA GLY A 55 14.99 -21.32 -1.29
C GLY A 55 13.74 -20.75 -0.61
N GLY A 56 13.01 -19.85 -1.27
CA GLY A 56 11.80 -19.23 -0.75
C GLY A 56 12.04 -18.08 0.23
N VAL A 57 10.97 -17.65 0.92
CA VAL A 57 11.00 -16.59 1.92
C VAL A 57 10.69 -17.21 3.30
N PRO A 58 11.69 -17.48 4.16
CA PRO A 58 11.48 -18.21 5.42
C PRO A 58 10.42 -17.59 6.35
N ALA A 59 10.31 -16.27 6.34
CA ALA A 59 9.38 -15.52 7.18
C ALA A 59 7.91 -15.82 6.87
N ILE A 60 7.56 -16.38 5.69
CA ILE A 60 6.17 -16.71 5.38
C ILE A 60 5.63 -17.80 6.30
N GLU A 61 6.45 -18.77 6.71
CA GLU A 61 6.00 -19.89 7.52
C GLU A 61 5.54 -19.46 8.91
N GLU A 62 6.21 -18.46 9.49
CA GLU A 62 5.87 -17.92 10.81
C GLU A 62 4.50 -17.22 10.79
N VAL A 63 4.16 -16.55 9.70
CA VAL A 63 2.97 -15.68 9.61
C VAL A 63 1.81 -16.31 8.83
N ARG A 64 2.01 -17.51 8.23
CA ARG A 64 1.05 -18.20 7.34
C ARG A 64 -0.37 -18.27 7.89
N PHE A 65 -0.51 -18.50 9.20
CA PHE A 65 -1.79 -18.66 9.89
C PHE A 65 -2.13 -17.50 10.84
N SER A 66 -1.40 -16.39 10.73
CA SER A 66 -1.61 -15.22 11.57
C SER A 66 -2.88 -14.45 11.16
N VAL A 67 -3.44 -13.68 12.10
CA VAL A 67 -4.54 -12.74 11.85
C VAL A 67 -3.98 -11.33 11.70
N ILE A 68 -4.39 -10.66 10.62
CA ILE A 68 -3.98 -9.27 10.36
C ILE A 68 -4.70 -8.33 11.34
N HIS A 69 -3.95 -7.71 12.24
CA HIS A 69 -4.48 -6.73 13.19
C HIS A 69 -4.60 -5.31 12.60
N ASN A 70 -3.65 -4.91 11.75
CA ASN A 70 -3.64 -3.60 11.09
C ASN A 70 -3.54 -3.79 9.56
N ARG A 71 -4.34 -3.01 8.81
CA ARG A 71 -4.47 -3.09 7.34
C ARG A 71 -4.01 -1.79 6.67
N GLY A 72 -2.87 -1.25 7.10
CA GLY A 72 -2.26 -0.05 6.51
C GLY A 72 -1.23 0.61 7.44
N CYS A 73 -0.54 1.63 6.94
CA CYS A 73 0.23 2.54 7.79
C CYS A 73 -0.66 3.73 8.20
N PHE A 74 -0.25 4.48 9.22
CA PHE A 74 -0.94 5.68 9.70
C PHE A 74 -1.11 6.78 8.62
N GLY A 75 -0.35 6.72 7.52
CA GLY A 75 -0.37 7.71 6.44
C GLY A 75 -1.20 7.34 5.20
N GLY A 76 -1.84 6.17 5.19
CA GLY A 76 -2.30 5.54 3.95
C GLY A 76 -1.18 4.78 3.25
#